data_AF-A0A931IPF3-F1
#
_entry.id   AF-A0A931IPF3-F1
#
_cell.length_a   1.000
_cell.length_b   1.000
_cell.length_c   1.000
_cell.angle_alpha   90.00
_cell.angle_beta   90.00
_cell.angle_gamma   90.00
#
_symmetry.space_group_name_H-M   'P 1'
#
loop_
_entity.id
_entity.type
_entity.pdbx_description
1 polymer ?
#
loop_
_entity_poly.entity_id
_entity_poly.type
_entity_poly.pdbx_seq_one_letter_code
_entity_poly.pdbx_strand_id
1 'polypeptide(L)'
;MLGAGVISYRTSIASDHTVFFGGDNQYEEKGSESALTLEVADHFQADAVKRGLEHHQRNLTPYTDFLKDMADAGVHYYEVNMIERSINYTSGRAGESYVEGVPTFE
;
A
#
# COMPACT_ATOMS: atom_id res chain seq x y z
N MET A 1 -10.41 13.36 -5.20
CA MET A 1 -8.98 13.41 -4.80
C MET A 1 -8.09 14.25 -5.71
N LEU A 2 -8.38 14.41 -7.02
CA LEU A 2 -7.59 15.32 -7.88
C LEU A 2 -7.66 16.83 -7.51
N GLY A 3 -8.64 17.25 -6.70
CA GLY A 3 -8.77 18.64 -6.27
C GLY A 3 -7.75 19.11 -5.23
N ALA A 4 -6.95 18.21 -4.64
CA ALA A 4 -5.98 18.53 -3.58
C ALA A 4 -4.52 18.62 -4.08
N GLY A 5 -4.25 18.32 -5.35
CA GLY A 5 -2.89 18.38 -5.93
C GLY A 5 -1.96 17.22 -5.57
N VAL A 6 -2.48 16.14 -4.95
CA VAL A 6 -1.73 14.91 -4.66
C VAL A 6 -1.50 14.13 -5.96
N ILE A 7 -0.25 13.74 -6.21
CA ILE A 7 0.17 12.95 -7.38
C ILE A 7 0.54 11.51 -7.01
N SER A 8 0.96 11.28 -5.77
CA SER A 8 1.21 9.94 -5.23
C SER A 8 1.08 9.93 -3.71
N TYR A 9 0.95 8.75 -3.12
CA TYR A 9 1.10 8.56 -1.70
C TYR A 9 1.72 7.21 -1.39
N ARG A 10 2.34 7.11 -0.22
CA ARG A 10 2.93 5.88 0.29
C ARG A 10 2.41 5.60 1.68
N THR A 11 1.98 4.38 1.93
CA THR A 11 1.53 3.93 3.24
C THR A 11 2.45 2.83 3.76
N SER A 12 2.85 2.97 5.03
CA SER A 12 3.58 1.95 5.78
C SER A 12 2.63 0.87 6.26
N ILE A 13 2.89 -0.40 5.91
CA ILE A 13 2.09 -1.53 6.38
C ILE A 13 2.20 -1.69 7.90
N ALA A 14 3.39 -1.49 8.46
CA ALA A 14 3.67 -1.71 9.87
C ALA A 14 2.94 -0.75 10.81
N SER A 15 2.52 0.42 10.32
CA SER A 15 2.02 1.51 11.17
C SER A 15 0.82 2.26 10.59
N ASP A 16 0.36 1.88 9.40
CA ASP A 16 -0.69 2.58 8.63
C ASP A 16 -0.39 4.09 8.43
N HIS A 17 0.88 4.47 8.55
CA HIS A 17 1.32 5.85 8.37
C HIS A 17 1.40 6.17 6.88
N THR A 18 0.71 7.23 6.46
CA THR A 18 0.61 7.62 5.06
C THR A 18 1.29 8.96 4.81
N VAL A 19 2.09 9.00 3.76
CA VAL A 19 2.78 10.20 3.29
C VAL A 19 2.27 10.52 1.89
N PHE A 20 1.70 11.71 1.73
CA PHE A 20 1.15 12.22 0.49
C PHE A 20 2.15 13.16 -0.18
N PHE A 21 2.32 12.99 -1.49
CA PHE A 21 3.21 13.79 -2.32
C PHE A 21 2.38 14.56 -3.36
N GLY A 22 2.52 15.87 -3.38
CA GLY A 22 2.08 16.74 -4.45
C GLY A 22 3.25 17.16 -5.34
N GLY A 23 2.99 18.01 -6.34
CA GLY A 23 4.02 18.46 -7.30
C GLY A 23 5.28 19.03 -6.65
N ASP A 24 5.11 19.94 -5.68
CA ASP A 24 6.22 20.60 -4.97
C ASP A 24 6.16 20.44 -3.44
N ASN A 25 5.16 19.75 -2.91
CA ASN A 25 4.86 19.69 -1.47
C ASN A 25 4.67 18.24 -0.98
N GLN A 26 4.94 18.02 0.31
CA GLN A 26 4.67 16.76 1.01
C GLN A 26 3.78 17.03 2.23
N TYR A 27 2.86 16.11 2.50
CA TYR A 27 2.01 16.12 3.69
C TYR A 27 2.00 14.73 4.33
N GLU A 28 1.99 14.67 5.65
CA GLU A 28 2.05 13.43 6.41
C GLU A 28 0.78 13.26 7.26
N GLU A 29 0.17 12.08 7.17
CA GLU A 29 -0.91 11.65 8.03
C GLU A 29 -0.44 10.45 8.85
N LYS A 30 -0.43 10.59 10.17
CA LYS A 30 -0.15 9.47 11.06
C LYS A 30 -1.36 8.54 11.07
N GLY A 31 -1.10 7.23 11.07
CA GLY A 31 -2.13 6.25 11.34
C GLY A 31 -2.83 6.57 12.67
N SER A 32 -4.07 6.11 12.84
CA SER A 32 -4.86 6.34 14.05
C SER A 32 -4.08 5.96 15.33
N GLU A 33 -4.37 6.57 16.49
CA GLU A 33 -3.71 6.21 17.77
C GLU A 33 -3.89 4.71 18.15
N SER A 34 -4.86 4.03 17.53
CA SER A 34 -5.09 2.59 17.63
C SER A 34 -4.39 1.78 16.52
N ALA A 35 -3.49 2.39 15.75
CA ALA A 35 -2.82 1.74 14.63
C ALA A 35 -2.10 0.47 15.10
N LEU A 36 -2.45 -0.64 14.47
CA LEU A 36 -1.80 -1.93 14.66
C LEU A 36 -0.32 -1.76 14.33
N THR A 37 0.56 -1.95 15.32
CA THR A 37 1.98 -2.17 15.04
C THR A 37 2.12 -3.60 14.52
N LEU A 38 2.22 -3.75 13.20
CA LEU A 38 2.40 -5.05 12.58
C LEU A 38 3.89 -5.38 12.44
N GLU A 39 4.26 -6.61 12.77
CA GLU A 39 5.56 -7.17 12.44
C GLU A 39 5.52 -7.61 10.97
N VAL A 40 6.42 -7.08 10.14
CA VAL A 40 6.50 -7.42 8.72
C VAL A 40 7.49 -8.56 8.54
N ALA A 41 7.11 -9.58 7.77
CA ALA A 41 7.95 -10.74 7.51
C ALA A 41 9.25 -10.34 6.78
N ASP A 42 10.36 -11.01 7.12
CA ASP A 42 11.67 -10.69 6.56
C ASP A 42 11.80 -10.90 5.05
N HIS A 43 10.97 -11.79 4.48
CA HIS A 43 11.06 -12.22 3.09
C HIS A 43 9.82 -11.80 2.30
N PHE A 44 10.05 -11.07 1.20
CA PHE A 44 9.01 -10.72 0.26
C PHE A 44 8.52 -11.94 -0.53
N GLN A 45 7.20 -12.13 -0.60
CA GLN A 45 6.56 -13.26 -1.28
C GLN A 45 5.51 -12.77 -2.28
N ALA A 46 5.92 -12.55 -3.54
CA ALA A 46 5.05 -11.99 -4.59
C ALA A 46 3.71 -12.76 -4.77
N ASP A 47 3.72 -14.08 -4.65
CA ASP A 47 2.50 -14.88 -4.79
C ASP A 47 1.57 -14.75 -3.56
N ALA A 48 2.11 -14.46 -2.38
CA ALA A 48 1.30 -14.14 -1.21
C ALA A 48 0.62 -12.78 -1.36
N VAL A 49 1.34 -11.78 -1.90
CA VAL A 49 0.79 -10.46 -2.22
C VAL A 49 -0.41 -10.60 -3.17
N LYS A 50 -0.25 -11.32 -4.29
CA LYS A 50 -1.34 -11.56 -5.25
C LYS A 50 -2.58 -12.17 -4.60
N ARG A 51 -2.40 -13.22 -3.77
CA ARG A 51 -3.54 -13.86 -3.07
C ARG A 51 -4.25 -12.91 -2.12
N GLY A 52 -3.50 -12.13 -1.33
CA GLY A 52 -4.06 -11.14 -0.43
C GLY A 52 -4.85 -10.06 -1.18
N LEU A 53 -4.35 -9.61 -2.33
CA LEU A 53 -5.04 -8.65 -3.20
C LEU A 53 -6.33 -9.24 -3.79
N GLU A 54 -6.29 -10.46 -4.30
CA GLU A 54 -7.47 -11.15 -4.84
C GLU A 54 -8.58 -11.29 -3.77
N HIS A 55 -8.22 -11.58 -2.53
CA HIS A 55 -9.19 -11.62 -1.42
C HIS A 55 -9.76 -10.23 -1.13
N HIS A 56 -8.90 -9.22 -1.03
CA HIS A 56 -9.31 -7.86 -0.68
C HIS A 56 -10.21 -7.22 -1.74
N GLN A 57 -9.83 -7.33 -3.02
CA GLN A 57 -10.60 -6.80 -4.16
C GLN A 57 -12.00 -7.43 -4.28
N ARG A 58 -12.20 -8.63 -3.73
CA ARG A 58 -13.50 -9.31 -3.68
C ARG A 58 -14.33 -8.94 -2.44
N ASN A 59 -13.91 -7.93 -1.67
CA ASN A 59 -14.48 -7.53 -0.39
C ASN A 59 -14.52 -8.67 0.65
N LEU A 60 -13.56 -9.61 0.59
CA LEU A 60 -13.51 -10.76 1.49
C LEU A 60 -12.69 -10.50 2.75
N THR A 61 -11.89 -9.42 2.78
CA THR A 61 -11.03 -9.08 3.93
C THR A 61 -11.25 -7.63 4.37
N PRO A 62 -11.54 -7.38 5.67
CA PRO A 62 -11.45 -6.05 6.26
C PRO A 62 -10.07 -5.43 6.02
N TYR A 63 -9.99 -4.10 5.93
CA TYR A 63 -8.72 -3.39 5.68
C TYR A 63 -7.61 -3.77 6.67
N THR A 64 -7.93 -3.95 7.95
CA THR A 64 -6.96 -4.38 8.97
C THR A 64 -6.41 -5.78 8.72
N ASP A 65 -7.20 -6.68 8.14
CA ASP A 65 -6.75 -8.04 7.82
C ASP A 65 -5.97 -8.06 6.51
N PHE A 66 -6.33 -7.18 5.56
CA PHE A 66 -5.50 -6.93 4.38
C PHE A 66 -4.09 -6.44 4.76
N LEU A 67 -3.97 -5.49 5.70
CA LEU A 67 -2.65 -5.04 6.18
C LEU A 67 -1.84 -6.19 6.80
N LYS A 68 -2.48 -7.10 7.54
CA LYS A 68 -1.80 -8.30 8.07
C LYS A 68 -1.34 -9.23 6.97
N ASP A 69 -2.19 -9.53 5.99
CA ASP A 69 -1.83 -10.38 4.84
C ASP A 69 -0.61 -9.79 4.08
N MET A 70 -0.55 -8.46 3.95
CA MET A 70 0.58 -7.77 3.33
C MET A 70 1.84 -7.82 4.20
N ALA A 71 1.70 -7.67 5.53
CA ALA A 71 2.81 -7.78 6.47
C ALA A 71 3.42 -9.20 6.44
N ASP A 72 2.57 -10.23 6.48
CA ASP A 72 2.97 -11.64 6.39
C ASP A 72 3.63 -11.99 5.05
N ALA A 73 3.27 -11.27 3.98
CA ALA A 73 3.89 -11.39 2.67
C ALA A 73 5.21 -10.62 2.52
N GLY A 74 5.67 -9.91 3.56
CA GLY A 74 6.90 -9.13 3.56
C GLY A 74 6.79 -7.78 2.84
N VAL A 75 5.59 -7.23 2.71
CA VAL A 75 5.36 -5.89 2.17
C VAL A 75 5.56 -4.86 3.28
N HIS A 76 6.48 -3.92 3.06
CA HIS A 76 6.70 -2.81 3.99
C HIS A 76 5.86 -1.59 3.61
N TYR A 77 5.69 -1.36 2.30
CA TYR A 77 5.00 -0.20 1.77
C TYR A 77 4.09 -0.58 0.61
N TYR A 78 2.96 0.13 0.50
CA TYR A 78 2.29 0.27 -0.77
C TYR A 78 2.31 1.73 -1.23
N GLU A 79 2.63 1.93 -2.50
CA GLU A 79 2.81 3.23 -3.13
C GLU A 79 1.81 3.37 -4.26
N VAL A 80 0.95 4.37 -4.19
CA VAL A 80 -0.04 4.65 -5.24
C VAL A 80 0.45 5.83 -6.05
N ASN A 81 0.57 5.64 -7.36
CA ASN A 81 0.86 6.69 -8.32
C ASN A 81 -0.41 7.05 -9.08
N MET A 82 -0.94 8.26 -8.87
CA MET A 82 -2.17 8.70 -9.52
C MET A 82 -1.96 9.10 -10.99
N ILE A 83 -0.73 9.45 -11.38
CA ILE A 83 -0.38 9.81 -12.75
C ILE A 83 -0.25 8.56 -13.61
N GLU A 84 0.52 7.58 -13.14
CA GLU A 84 0.71 6.29 -13.82
C GLU A 84 -0.45 5.32 -13.60
N ARG A 85 -1.32 5.64 -12.63
CA ARG A 85 -2.47 4.82 -12.23
C ARG A 85 -2.04 3.41 -11.85
N SER A 86 -1.03 3.34 -10.99
CA SER A 86 -0.44 2.10 -10.52
C SER A 86 -0.38 2.06 -9.00
N ILE A 87 -0.35 0.85 -8.47
CA ILE A 87 -0.05 0.57 -7.07
C ILE A 87 1.14 -0.37 -7.02
N ASN A 88 2.17 0.01 -6.26
CA ASN A 88 3.39 -0.76 -6.06
C ASN A 88 3.46 -1.25 -4.61
N TYR A 89 3.40 -2.56 -4.42
CA TYR A 89 3.58 -3.22 -3.12
C TYR A 89 5.02 -3.70 -3.00
N THR A 90 5.77 -3.18 -2.05
CA THR A 90 7.24 -3.36 -1.99
C THR A 90 7.75 -3.59 -0.58
N SER A 91 8.83 -4.37 -0.46
CA SER A 91 9.61 -4.46 0.78
C SER A 91 10.54 -3.26 0.99
N GLY A 92 10.70 -2.41 -0.02
CA GLY A 92 11.70 -1.34 -0.06
C GLY A 92 13.08 -1.81 -0.54
N ARG A 93 13.30 -3.11 -0.76
CA ARG A 93 14.52 -3.65 -1.37
C ARG A 93 14.38 -3.74 -2.89
N ALA A 94 15.50 -3.56 -3.60
CA ALA A 94 15.50 -3.59 -5.06
C ALA A 94 15.07 -4.97 -5.59
N GLY A 95 14.09 -4.99 -6.51
CA GLY A 95 13.57 -6.21 -7.13
C GLY A 95 12.50 -6.95 -6.31
N GLU A 96 12.17 -6.48 -5.11
CA GLU A 96 11.15 -7.08 -4.24
C GLU A 96 9.87 -6.26 -4.27
N SER A 97 9.15 -6.33 -5.38
CA SER A 97 7.88 -5.64 -5.53
C SER A 97 6.87 -6.37 -6.42
N TYR A 98 5.61 -5.98 -6.27
CA TYR A 98 4.49 -6.36 -7.12
C TYR A 98 3.72 -5.10 -7.51
N VAL A 99 3.48 -4.91 -8.81
CA VAL A 99 2.80 -3.71 -9.34
C VAL A 99 1.49 -4.12 -10.00
N GLU A 100 0.40 -3.46 -9.64
CA GLU A 100 -0.88 -3.57 -10.34
C GLU A 100 -1.34 -2.22 -10.90
N GLY A 101 -2.15 -2.27 -11.96
CA GLY A 101 -2.80 -1.10 -12.53
C GLY A 101 -4.15 -0.83 -11.87
N VAL A 102 -4.46 0.43 -11.62
CA VAL A 102 -5.76 0.86 -11.09
C VAL A 102 -6.79 0.88 -12.23
N PRO A 103 -7.85 0.05 -12.19
CA PRO A 103 -8.83 -0.05 -13.26
C PRO A 103 -9.46 1.32 -13.58
N THR A 104 -9.78 1.56 -14.86
CA THR A 104 -10.75 2.60 -15.24
C THR A 104 -12.14 2.10 -14.90
N PHE A 105 -12.89 2.89 -14.13
CA PHE A 105 -14.35 2.81 -14.19
C PHE A 105 -14.77 3.40 -15.55
N GLU A 106 -15.33 2.57 -16.44
CA GLU A 106 -16.09 3.03 -17.61
C GLU A 106 -17.52 3.40 -17.21
#